data_AF-A0A356ATK9-F1
#
_entry.id   AF-A0A356ATK9-F1
#
_cell.length_a   1.000
_cell.length_b   1.000
_cell.length_c   1.000
_cell.angle_alpha   90.00
_cell.angle_beta   90.00
_cell.angle_gamma   90.00
#
_symmetry.space_group_name_H-M   'P 1'
#
loop_
_entity.id
_entity.type
_entity.pdbx_description
1 polymer ?
#
loop_
_entity_poly.entity_id
_entity_poly.type
_entity_poly.pdbx_seq_one_letter_code
_entity_poly.pdbx_strand_id
1 'polypeptide(L)' 'IGAGAAEGSIDASSIMKPSLARGELQVVGATTLDEYRKHIEKDAALERRFQPVTVGEPSEESS' A
#
# COMPACT_ATOMS: atom_id res chain seq x y z
N ILE A 1 -3.86 2.46 12.41
CA ILE A 1 -4.88 3.55 12.38
C ILE A 1 -4.26 4.80 11.76
N GLY A 2 -3.93 4.73 10.47
CA GLY A 2 -3.40 5.85 9.69
C GLY A 2 -4.52 6.76 9.15
N ALA A 3 -4.15 8.00 8.82
CA ALA A 3 -4.98 9.16 8.47
C ALA A 3 -5.87 9.04 7.20
N GLY A 4 -6.46 7.86 6.94
CA GLY A 4 -7.39 7.60 5.84
C GLY A 4 -8.77 7.10 6.29
N ALA A 5 -9.01 6.93 7.59
CA ALA A 5 -10.31 6.57 8.15
C ALA A 5 -11.26 7.79 8.28
N ALA A 6 -11.10 8.80 7.43
CA ALA A 6 -12.00 9.94 7.36
C ALA A 6 -13.27 9.51 6.61
N GLU A 7 -14.44 9.88 7.15
CA GLU A 7 -15.81 9.61 6.68
C GLU A 7 -16.12 10.10 5.25
N GLY A 8 -15.40 9.58 4.27
CA GLY A 8 -15.44 10.05 2.90
C GLY A 8 -14.55 9.27 1.93
N SER A 9 -13.90 8.20 2.39
CA SER A 9 -13.36 7.20 1.47
C SER A 9 -14.53 6.54 0.75
N ILE A 10 -15.00 7.16 -0.34
CA ILE A 10 -15.45 6.42 -1.52
C ILE A 10 -14.47 5.25 -1.63
N ASP A 11 -14.96 4.02 -1.78
CA ASP A 11 -14.13 2.82 -1.89
C ASP A 11 -13.15 2.98 -3.07
N ALA A 12 -12.10 3.75 -2.86
CA ALA A 12 -11.13 4.16 -3.86
C ALA A 12 -10.36 2.93 -4.30
N SER A 13 -10.34 1.89 -3.46
CA SER A 13 -9.90 0.55 -3.83
C SER A 13 -10.70 0.02 -5.02
N SER A 14 -12.03 0.11 -5.02
CA SER A 14 -12.87 -0.37 -6.13
C SER A 14 -12.63 0.41 -7.43
N ILE A 15 -12.33 1.70 -7.34
CA ILE A 15 -12.06 2.57 -8.51
C ILE A 15 -10.66 2.32 -9.06
N MET A 16 -9.67 2.08 -8.21
CA MET A 16 -8.26 1.92 -8.60
C MET A 16 -7.89 0.50 -9.01
N LYS A 17 -8.60 -0.53 -8.50
CA LYS A 17 -8.36 -1.96 -8.80
C LYS A 17 -8.28 -2.26 -10.30
N PRO A 18 -9.20 -1.78 -11.17
CA PRO A 18 -9.13 -2.06 -12.60
C PRO A 18 -7.88 -1.49 -13.27
N SER A 19 -7.51 -0.24 -12.97
CA SER A 19 -6.36 0.44 -13.56
C SER A 19 -5.03 -0.13 -13.06
N LEU A 20 -4.96 -0.53 -11.79
CA LEU A 20 -3.83 -1.26 -11.23
C LEU A 20 -3.66 -2.65 -11.86
N ALA A 21 -4.75 -3.36 -12.13
CA ALA A 21 -4.70 -4.67 -12.78
C ALA A 21 -4.22 -4.60 -14.23
N ARG A 22 -4.57 -3.52 -14.96
CA ARG A 22 -4.12 -3.26 -16.33
C ARG A 22 -2.70 -2.67 -16.42
N GLY A 23 -2.14 -2.18 -15.32
CA GLY A 23 -0.82 -1.54 -15.29
C GLY A 23 -0.81 -0.12 -15.87
N GLU A 24 -1.99 0.51 -16.02
CA GLU A 24 -2.15 1.88 -16.56
C GLU A 24 -1.82 2.94 -15.51
N LEU A 25 -1.77 2.55 -14.23
CA LEU A 25 -1.51 3.42 -13.10
C LEU A 25 -0.30 2.93 -12.33
N GLN A 26 0.74 3.76 -12.24
CA GLN A 26 1.87 3.54 -11.35
C GLN A 26 1.60 4.22 -10.01
N VAL A 27 1.73 3.47 -8.92
CA VAL A 27 1.50 3.97 -7.56
C VAL A 27 2.62 3.54 -6.63
N VAL A 28 2.86 4.35 -5.62
CA VAL A 28 3.69 3.99 -4.47
C VAL A 28 2.80 4.05 -3.23
N GLY A 29 2.64 2.91 -2.57
CA GLY A 29 1.92 2.81 -1.30
C GLY A 29 2.88 2.94 -0.12
N ALA A 30 2.41 3.56 0.96
CA ALA A 30 3.11 3.61 2.24
C ALA A 30 2.20 3.03 3.32
N THR A 31 2.70 2.07 4.08
CA THR A 31 1.98 1.42 5.18
C THR A 31 2.98 0.90 6.21
N THR A 32 2.48 0.51 7.38
CA THR A 32 3.30 -0.17 8.39
C THR A 32 3.43 -1.66 8.04
N LEU A 33 4.45 -2.32 8.62
CA LEU A 33 4.64 -3.77 8.43
C LEU A 33 3.42 -4.59 8.89
N ASP A 34 2.76 -4.16 9.96
CA ASP A 34 1.58 -4.85 10.49
C ASP A 34 0.36 -4.70 9.59
N GLU A 35 0.14 -3.50 9.04
CA GLU A 35 -0.95 -3.24 8.11
C GLU A 35 -0.72 -3.93 6.76
N TYR A 36 0.53 -3.99 6.27
CA TYR A 36 0.92 -4.77 5.09
C TYR A 36 0.60 -6.25 5.26
N ARG A 37 1.06 -6.87 6.35
CA ARG A 37 0.80 -8.29 6.69
C ARG A 37 -0.68 -8.60 6.80
N LYS A 38 -1.47 -7.67 7.34
CA LYS A 38 -2.90 -7.89 7.57
C LYS A 38 -3.75 -7.73 6.32
N HIS A 39 -3.41 -6.81 5.41
CA HIS A 39 -4.30 -6.41 4.32
C HIS A 39 -3.74 -6.64 2.91
N ILE A 40 -2.42 -6.66 2.73
CA ILE A 40 -1.79 -6.82 1.41
C ILE A 40 -1.27 -8.24 1.23
N GLU A 41 -0.49 -8.74 2.17
CA GLU A 41 0.13 -10.08 2.11
C GLU A 41 -0.92 -11.21 2.10
N LYS A 42 -2.08 -10.99 2.74
CA LYS A 42 -3.18 -11.96 2.73
C LYS A 42 -4.01 -11.96 1.45
N ASP A 43 -3.87 -10.92 0.61
CA ASP A 43 -4.60 -10.80 -0.66
C ASP A 43 -3.67 -11.17 -1.82
N ALA A 44 -3.84 -12.38 -2.35
CA ALA A 44 -3.01 -12.92 -3.43
C ALA A 44 -3.02 -12.07 -4.71
N ALA A 45 -4.05 -11.24 -4.94
CA ALA A 45 -4.08 -10.35 -6.09
C ALA A 45 -3.20 -9.12 -5.85
N LEU A 46 -3.21 -8.55 -4.65
CA LEU A 46 -2.39 -7.39 -4.29
C LEU A 46 -0.93 -7.76 -4.12
N GLU A 47 -0.64 -8.89 -3.47
CA GLU A 47 0.72 -9.41 -3.27
C GLU A 47 1.48 -9.56 -4.61
N ARG A 48 0.79 -10.00 -5.67
CA ARG A 48 1.40 -10.18 -7.01
C ARG A 48 1.56 -8.87 -7.79
N ARG A 49 0.96 -7.77 -7.32
CA ARG A 49 0.94 -6.48 -8.03
C ARG A 49 1.79 -5.43 -7.34
N PHE A 50 1.97 -5.54 -6.03
CA PHE A 50 2.86 -4.67 -5.26
C PHE A 50 4.20 -5.38 -5.02
N GLN A 51 5.29 -4.69 -5.33
CA GLN A 51 6.62 -5.10 -4.89
C GLN A 51 6.87 -4.47 -3.50
N PRO A 52 7.03 -5.25 -2.42
CA PRO A 52 7.36 -4.69 -1.11
C PRO A 52 8.79 -4.15 -1.11
N VAL A 53 8.96 -2.95 -0.56
CA VAL A 53 10.26 -2.33 -0.26
C VAL A 53 10.26 -1.98 1.22
N THR A 54 11.07 -2.67 2.01
CA THR A 54 11.19 -2.41 3.44
C THR A 54 12.06 -1.17 3.65
N VAL A 55 11.47 -0.13 4.25
CA VAL A 55 12.20 1.08 4.65
C VAL A 55 12.58 0.92 6.12
N GLY A 56 13.89 0.77 6.37
CA GLY A 56 14.43 0.75 7.73
C GLY A 56 14.47 2.15 8.34
N GLU A 57 14.55 2.19 9.66
CA GLU A 57 14.81 3.45 10.37
C GLU A 57 16.19 4.00 9.96
N PRO A 58 16.32 5.32 9.72
CA PRO A 58 17.61 5.91 9.40
C PRO A 58 18.58 5.76 10.57
N SER A 59 19.85 5.48 10.28
CA SER A 59 20.91 5.53 11.28
C SER A 59 21.29 6.97 11.62
N GLU A 60 21.71 7.21 12.87
CA GLU A 60 22.13 8.54 13.35
C GLU A 60 23.29 9.14 12.53
N GLU A 61 24.13 8.30 11.90
CA GLU A 61 25.26 8.72 11.04
C GLU A 61 24.87 9.29 9.66
N SER A 62 23.58 9.31 9.30
CA SER A 62 23.13 9.65 7.93
C SER A 62 22.56 11.07 7.76
N SER A 63 22.72 11.98 8.74
CA SER A 63 22.28 13.39 8.67
C SER A 63 23.36 14.36 8.17
#